data_AF-A0A834A8K8-F1
#
_entry.id   AF-A0A834A8K8-F1
#
_cell.length_a   1.000
_cell.length_b   1.000
_cell.length_c   1.000
_cell.angle_alpha   90.00
_cell.angle_beta   90.00
_cell.angle_gamma   90.00
#
_symmetry.space_group_name_H-M   'P 1'
#
loop_
_entity.id
_entity.type
_entity.pdbx_description
1 polymer ?
#
loop_
_entity_poly.entity_id
_entity_poly.type
_entity_poly.pdbx_seq_one_letter_code
_entity_poly.pdbx_strand_id
1 'polypeptide(L)'
;MASSLGLPLGVTTPVANTPAGTSPDSEKDAADFQEHEEILSPDFLSVAQITEMQAEDIDGVQKKLAMFLNFKNLQTCFKEAILLDYYVSGFLWAKGMDFSIIQYSKFMTLLDMLLHNLRTLHMSLEDSLKWLGEVMAEIGPSNLQKNEKWSIFDTKQANAIIDYLKISLFQHYKLYEFLFYSTREEIVIGTERDRREKE
;
A
#
# COMPACT_ATOMS: atom_id res chain seq x y z
N MET A 1 -20.69 53.41 67.12
CA MET A 1 -19.72 52.34 67.37
C MET A 1 -18.49 52.61 66.50
N ALA A 2 -17.32 52.33 67.06
CA ALA A 2 -15.94 52.42 66.54
C ALA A 2 -15.74 51.97 65.08
N SER A 3 -14.62 52.19 64.38
CA SER A 3 -13.48 53.11 64.43
C SER A 3 -12.70 52.86 63.13
N SER A 4 -11.86 53.83 62.80
CA SER A 4 -11.01 54.00 61.61
C SER A 4 -9.83 53.00 61.44
N LEU A 5 -9.30 53.01 60.20
CA LEU A 5 -7.88 52.86 59.76
C LEU A 5 -7.16 51.48 59.69
N GLY A 6 -6.54 51.23 58.52
CA GLY A 6 -5.11 50.85 58.45
C GLY A 6 -4.73 49.54 57.72
N LEU A 7 -4.05 49.66 56.57
CA LEU A 7 -3.09 48.68 56.00
C LEU A 7 -1.80 48.63 56.87
N PRO A 8 -0.95 47.57 56.81
CA PRO A 8 0.19 47.59 55.86
C PRO A 8 0.75 46.23 55.38
N LEU A 9 1.55 46.33 54.29
CA LEU A 9 2.56 45.38 53.82
C LEU A 9 3.63 45.10 54.89
N GLY A 10 4.26 43.92 54.83
CA GLY A 10 5.48 43.62 55.59
C GLY A 10 6.14 42.31 55.18
N VAL A 11 7.25 42.43 54.45
CA VAL A 11 8.26 41.43 54.07
C VAL A 11 8.94 40.82 55.30
N THR A 12 9.41 39.55 55.25
CA THR A 12 10.75 39.11 55.72
C THR A 12 11.05 37.63 55.37
N THR A 13 12.14 37.45 54.60
CA THR A 13 13.02 36.28 54.31
C THR A 13 13.72 35.72 55.59
N PRO A 14 14.74 34.80 55.58
CA PRO A 14 15.52 34.10 54.51
C PRO A 14 15.77 32.57 54.79
N VAL A 15 16.42 31.79 53.91
CA VAL A 15 17.84 31.27 53.98
C VAL A 15 17.79 29.90 53.27
N ALA A 16 18.74 29.38 52.48
CA ALA A 16 19.93 29.84 51.77
C ALA A 16 20.49 28.63 50.95
N ASN A 17 21.49 28.91 50.11
CA ASN A 17 22.54 28.03 49.58
C ASN A 17 22.38 27.45 48.15
N THR A 18 22.92 28.22 47.19
CA THR A 18 23.70 27.82 45.98
C THR A 18 24.97 27.01 46.36
N PRO A 19 25.88 26.51 45.47
CA PRO A 19 25.87 26.41 43.99
C PRO A 19 26.50 25.13 43.37
N ALA A 20 26.47 25.11 42.02
CA ALA A 20 27.50 24.65 41.07
C ALA A 20 27.75 23.13 40.83
N GLY A 21 27.64 22.76 39.55
CA GLY A 21 28.77 22.12 38.86
C GLY A 21 28.47 20.82 38.10
N THR A 22 28.75 20.89 36.80
CA THR A 22 29.33 19.82 35.95
C THR A 22 28.34 19.07 35.05
N SER A 23 28.38 19.41 33.76
CA SER A 23 28.02 18.54 32.63
C SER A 23 28.67 17.17 32.77
N PRO A 24 28.00 16.13 32.25
CA PRO A 24 28.69 15.16 31.44
C PRO A 24 27.97 14.96 30.09
N ASP A 25 28.71 15.28 29.03
CA ASP A 25 28.81 14.48 27.80
C ASP A 25 27.51 14.03 27.12
N SER A 26 26.96 14.95 26.33
CA SER A 26 26.17 14.63 25.15
C SER A 26 27.12 14.10 24.06
N GLU A 27 27.48 12.82 24.13
CA GLU A 27 28.05 12.10 22.98
C GLU A 27 27.80 10.60 23.14
N LYS A 28 26.65 10.17 22.62
CA LYS A 28 26.47 8.81 22.12
C LYS A 28 25.61 8.89 20.87
N ASP A 29 26.24 9.43 19.82
CA ASP A 29 25.87 9.10 18.46
C ASP A 29 26.08 7.61 18.20
N ALA A 30 25.36 7.17 17.18
CA ALA A 30 25.56 5.98 16.38
C ALA A 30 24.80 4.69 16.81
N ALA A 31 23.90 4.36 15.89
CA ALA A 31 23.44 3.00 15.55
C ALA A 31 22.42 2.37 16.49
N ASP A 32 21.19 2.90 16.43
CA ASP A 32 20.07 2.05 16.03
C ASP A 32 19.04 2.95 15.34
N PHE A 33 19.39 3.43 14.13
CA PHE A 33 18.35 3.68 13.15
C PHE A 33 17.83 2.30 12.79
N GLN A 34 16.84 1.85 13.55
CA GLN A 34 15.99 0.74 13.13
C GLN A 34 15.60 1.06 11.69
N GLU A 35 16.12 0.27 10.77
CA GLU A 35 15.67 0.26 9.38
C GLU A 35 14.19 -0.06 9.45
N HIS A 36 13.36 0.98 9.49
CA HIS A 36 11.94 0.84 9.23
C HIS A 36 11.89 0.39 7.78
N GLU A 37 11.72 -0.93 7.61
CA GLU A 37 11.38 -1.55 6.34
C GLU A 37 10.14 -0.80 5.85
N GLU A 38 10.32 0.07 4.85
CA GLU A 38 9.23 0.86 4.28
C GLU A 38 8.18 -0.12 3.77
N ILE A 39 6.91 0.00 4.20
CA ILE A 39 5.88 -1.04 4.01
C ILE A 39 5.72 -1.48 2.54
N LEU A 40 6.08 -0.61 1.59
CA LEU A 40 6.04 -0.85 0.14
C LEU A 40 7.44 -1.07 -0.47
N SER A 41 8.27 -1.88 0.18
CA SER A 41 9.57 -2.32 -0.34
C SER A 41 9.68 -3.86 -0.31
N PRO A 42 10.30 -4.48 -1.34
CA PRO A 42 10.88 -3.88 -2.53
C PRO A 42 9.83 -3.42 -3.56
N ASP A 43 10.24 -2.54 -4.48
CA ASP A 43 9.38 -2.05 -5.55
C ASP A 43 9.02 -3.17 -6.56
N PHE A 44 7.74 -3.28 -6.91
CA PHE A 44 7.24 -4.27 -7.88
C PHE A 44 7.72 -3.99 -9.31
N LEU A 45 7.66 -2.72 -9.75
CA LEU A 45 8.17 -2.30 -11.04
C LEU A 45 9.35 -1.34 -10.85
N SER A 46 10.42 -1.57 -11.61
CA SER A 46 11.54 -0.63 -11.64
C SER A 46 11.18 0.68 -12.36
N VAL A 47 11.91 1.74 -12.03
CA VAL A 47 11.82 3.05 -12.71
C VAL A 47 11.93 2.90 -14.23
N ALA A 48 12.88 2.10 -14.71
CA ALA A 48 13.08 1.88 -16.16
C ALA A 48 11.84 1.25 -16.81
N GLN A 49 11.23 0.24 -16.18
CA GLN A 49 10.03 -0.42 -16.68
C GLN A 49 8.83 0.53 -16.72
N ILE A 50 8.67 1.37 -15.68
CA ILE A 50 7.59 2.37 -15.62
C ILE A 50 7.76 3.39 -16.75
N THR A 51 8.95 3.98 -16.88
CA THR A 51 9.23 4.99 -17.92
C THR A 51 9.03 4.42 -19.32
N GLU A 52 9.47 3.18 -19.56
CA GLU A 52 9.29 2.53 -20.86
C GLU A 52 7.81 2.30 -21.18
N MET A 53 7.03 1.76 -20.23
CA MET A 53 5.60 1.50 -20.42
C MET A 53 4.76 2.78 -20.53
N GLN A 54 5.18 3.90 -19.91
CA GLN A 54 4.45 5.17 -20.04
C GLN A 54 4.44 5.70 -21.49
N ALA A 55 5.47 5.39 -22.29
CA ALA A 55 5.56 5.80 -23.69
C ALA A 55 4.68 4.97 -24.65
N GLU A 56 4.13 3.85 -24.16
CA GLU A 56 3.35 2.91 -24.96
C GLU A 56 1.85 3.23 -24.96
N ASP A 57 1.15 2.64 -25.93
CA ASP A 57 -0.30 2.53 -25.94
C ASP A 57 -0.80 1.36 -25.07
N ILE A 58 -2.11 1.14 -25.06
CA ILE A 58 -2.75 0.12 -24.22
C ILE A 58 -2.19 -1.29 -24.54
N ASP A 59 -2.06 -1.62 -25.82
CA ASP A 59 -1.57 -2.93 -26.26
C ASP A 59 -0.10 -3.13 -25.90
N GLY A 60 0.72 -2.08 -26.01
CA GLY A 60 2.13 -2.07 -25.63
C GLY A 60 2.32 -2.27 -24.12
N VAL A 61 1.54 -1.58 -23.28
CA VAL A 61 1.53 -1.78 -21.82
C VAL A 61 1.16 -3.22 -21.47
N GLN A 62 0.07 -3.74 -22.07
CA GLN A 62 -0.37 -5.12 -21.84
C GLN A 62 0.71 -6.14 -22.19
N LYS A 63 1.36 -5.97 -23.35
CA LYS A 63 2.44 -6.87 -23.79
C LYS A 63 3.64 -6.83 -22.84
N LYS A 64 4.08 -5.64 -22.41
CA LYS A 64 5.22 -5.49 -21.51
C LYS A 64 4.94 -6.06 -20.13
N LEU A 65 3.76 -5.82 -19.56
CA LEU A 65 3.35 -6.41 -18.28
C LEU A 65 3.23 -7.93 -18.37
N ALA A 66 2.67 -8.48 -19.45
CA ALA A 66 2.60 -9.92 -19.66
C ALA A 66 4.00 -10.56 -19.69
N MET A 67 4.95 -9.91 -20.37
CA MET A 67 6.35 -10.35 -20.41
C MET A 67 7.01 -10.29 -19.03
N PHE A 68 6.83 -9.18 -18.31
CA PHE A 68 7.37 -8.99 -16.96
C PHE A 68 6.84 -10.04 -15.97
N LEU A 69 5.53 -10.29 -16.00
CA LEU A 69 4.86 -11.29 -15.17
C LEU A 69 5.13 -12.74 -15.61
N ASN A 70 5.81 -12.92 -16.75
CA ASN A 70 6.10 -14.22 -17.36
C ASN A 70 4.83 -15.07 -17.62
N PHE A 71 3.74 -14.40 -18.01
CA PHE A 71 2.49 -15.06 -18.42
C PHE A 71 2.60 -15.58 -19.85
N LYS A 72 2.31 -16.87 -20.05
CA LYS A 72 2.52 -17.59 -21.32
C LYS A 72 1.24 -18.13 -21.91
N ASN A 73 0.21 -18.28 -21.09
CA ASN A 73 -1.00 -19.01 -21.41
C ASN A 73 -2.23 -18.10 -21.36
N LEU A 74 -2.11 -16.81 -21.69
CA LEU A 74 -3.22 -15.84 -21.56
C LEU A 74 -4.51 -16.26 -22.26
N GLN A 75 -4.42 -17.04 -23.34
CA GLN A 75 -5.59 -17.53 -24.10
C GLN A 75 -6.32 -18.71 -23.44
N THR A 76 -5.63 -19.47 -22.58
CA THR A 76 -6.16 -20.73 -21.99
C THR A 76 -6.19 -20.70 -20.47
N CYS A 77 -5.43 -19.81 -19.85
CA CYS A 77 -5.32 -19.61 -18.42
C CYS A 77 -6.07 -18.35 -18.00
N PHE A 78 -7.34 -18.52 -17.64
CA PHE A 78 -8.18 -17.46 -17.10
C PHE A 78 -7.54 -16.71 -15.92
N LYS A 79 -6.75 -17.40 -15.09
CA LYS A 79 -6.03 -16.78 -13.98
C LYS A 79 -4.95 -15.81 -14.45
N GLU A 80 -4.11 -16.20 -15.42
CA GLU A 80 -3.12 -15.27 -15.99
C GLU A 80 -3.81 -14.08 -16.67
N ALA A 81 -4.91 -14.32 -17.38
CA ALA A 81 -5.67 -13.26 -18.06
C ALA A 81 -6.23 -12.22 -17.08
N ILE A 82 -6.91 -12.65 -16.01
CA ILE A 82 -7.45 -11.72 -14.99
C ILE A 82 -6.33 -10.96 -14.28
N LEU A 83 -5.25 -11.64 -13.91
CA LEU A 83 -4.13 -10.98 -13.23
C LEU A 83 -3.52 -9.91 -14.13
N LEU A 84 -3.34 -10.20 -15.42
CA LEU A 84 -2.84 -9.22 -16.37
C LEU A 84 -3.78 -8.01 -16.48
N ASP A 85 -5.09 -8.26 -16.61
CA ASP A 85 -6.11 -7.21 -16.68
C ASP A 85 -6.07 -6.28 -15.45
N TYR A 86 -5.90 -6.86 -14.25
CA TYR A 86 -5.76 -6.11 -13.01
C TYR A 86 -4.54 -5.18 -13.02
N TYR A 87 -3.34 -5.68 -13.38
CA TYR A 87 -2.14 -4.84 -13.41
C TYR A 87 -2.17 -3.81 -14.55
N VAL A 88 -2.71 -4.16 -15.72
CA VAL A 88 -2.84 -3.23 -16.86
C VAL A 88 -3.81 -2.10 -16.51
N SER A 89 -4.98 -2.44 -15.94
CA SER A 89 -5.97 -1.45 -15.49
C SER A 89 -5.38 -0.53 -14.42
N GLY A 90 -4.64 -1.08 -13.46
CA GLY A 90 -3.94 -0.31 -12.44
C GLY A 90 -2.93 0.66 -13.05
N PHE A 91 -2.08 0.17 -13.94
CA PHE A 91 -1.09 0.98 -14.63
C PHE A 91 -1.79 2.12 -15.39
N LEU A 92 -2.75 1.83 -16.27
CA LEU A 92 -3.44 2.85 -17.06
C LEU A 92 -4.21 3.86 -16.19
N TRP A 93 -4.79 3.42 -15.07
CA TRP A 93 -5.42 4.33 -14.11
C TRP A 93 -4.40 5.29 -13.49
N ALA A 94 -3.25 4.79 -13.02
CA ALA A 94 -2.16 5.63 -12.50
C ALA A 94 -1.61 6.59 -13.56
N LYS A 95 -1.56 6.17 -14.85
CA LYS A 95 -1.24 7.05 -15.98
C LYS A 95 -2.24 8.20 -16.10
N GLY A 96 -3.55 7.91 -15.99
CA GLY A 96 -4.60 8.92 -16.04
C GLY A 96 -4.65 9.87 -14.83
N MET A 97 -4.01 9.50 -13.73
CA MET A 97 -3.88 10.32 -12.52
C MET A 97 -2.62 11.21 -12.51
N ASP A 98 -1.81 11.17 -13.58
CA ASP A 98 -0.54 11.91 -13.71
C ASP A 98 0.42 11.70 -12.53
N PHE A 99 0.51 10.46 -12.02
CA PHE A 99 1.43 10.11 -10.94
C PHE A 99 2.89 10.29 -11.35
N SER A 100 3.70 10.84 -10.43
CA SER A 100 5.16 10.82 -10.58
C SER A 100 5.68 9.38 -10.64
N ILE A 101 6.88 9.16 -11.19
CA ILE A 101 7.47 7.80 -11.29
C ILE A 101 7.51 7.09 -9.93
N ILE A 102 7.84 7.81 -8.85
CA ILE A 102 7.89 7.26 -7.48
C ILE A 102 6.49 6.84 -7.03
N GLN A 103 5.50 7.72 -7.20
CA GLN A 103 4.10 7.41 -6.89
C GLN A 103 3.59 6.21 -7.70
N TYR A 104 3.97 6.13 -8.96
CA TYR A 104 3.66 5.01 -9.84
C TYR A 104 4.23 3.70 -9.30
N SER A 105 5.51 3.70 -8.93
CA SER A 105 6.18 2.54 -8.34
C SER A 105 5.46 2.06 -7.09
N LYS A 106 5.22 2.97 -6.14
CA LYS A 106 4.55 2.63 -4.88
C LYS A 106 3.10 2.18 -5.06
N PHE A 107 2.36 2.80 -5.96
CA PHE A 107 1.00 2.37 -6.28
C PHE A 107 0.99 0.96 -6.90
N MET A 108 1.89 0.67 -7.83
CA MET A 108 1.97 -0.66 -8.45
C MET A 108 2.43 -1.73 -7.44
N THR A 109 3.33 -1.38 -6.51
CA THR A 109 3.69 -2.24 -5.38
C THR A 109 2.50 -2.49 -4.45
N LEU A 110 1.70 -1.47 -4.15
CA LEU A 110 0.47 -1.62 -3.36
C LEU A 110 -0.51 -2.61 -4.01
N LEU A 111 -0.72 -2.50 -5.33
CA LEU A 111 -1.57 -3.44 -6.07
C LEU A 111 -1.05 -4.88 -5.99
N ASP A 112 0.26 -5.07 -6.13
CA ASP A 112 0.90 -6.39 -6.05
C ASP A 112 0.77 -7.00 -4.66
N MET A 113 1.03 -6.21 -3.62
CA MET A 113 0.95 -6.66 -2.22
C MET A 113 -0.49 -7.04 -1.82
N LEU A 114 -1.49 -6.26 -2.21
CA LEU A 114 -2.90 -6.61 -1.97
C LEU A 114 -3.26 -7.96 -2.59
N LEU A 115 -2.82 -8.16 -3.84
CA LEU A 115 -3.07 -9.39 -4.57
C LEU A 115 -2.28 -10.57 -3.99
N HIS A 116 -1.05 -10.33 -3.55
CA HIS A 116 -0.22 -11.29 -2.84
C HIS A 116 -0.85 -11.72 -1.51
N ASN A 117 -1.30 -10.77 -0.69
CA ASN A 117 -1.97 -11.03 0.59
C ASN A 117 -3.21 -11.88 0.37
N LEU A 118 -4.00 -11.54 -0.65
CA LEU A 118 -5.16 -12.34 -1.02
C LEU A 118 -4.76 -13.75 -1.48
N ARG A 119 -3.77 -13.91 -2.36
CA ARG A 119 -3.39 -15.19 -3.00
C ARG A 119 -2.54 -16.13 -2.13
N THR A 120 -1.73 -15.59 -1.25
CA THR A 120 -0.73 -16.34 -0.49
C THR A 120 -1.14 -16.49 0.97
N LEU A 121 -1.67 -15.42 1.56
CA LEU A 121 -2.05 -15.39 2.98
C LEU A 121 -3.53 -15.71 3.20
N HIS A 122 -4.30 -15.90 2.13
CA HIS A 122 -5.75 -16.09 2.19
C HIS A 122 -6.44 -15.00 3.04
N MET A 123 -5.92 -13.78 2.97
CA MET A 123 -6.38 -12.68 3.81
C MET A 123 -7.87 -12.42 3.56
N SER A 124 -8.66 -12.25 4.62
CA SER A 124 -10.08 -11.91 4.48
C SER A 124 -10.24 -10.48 3.94
N LEU A 125 -11.42 -10.12 3.42
CA LEU A 125 -11.68 -8.74 3.00
C LEU A 125 -11.51 -7.74 4.17
N GLU A 126 -11.94 -8.12 5.37
CA GLU A 126 -11.81 -7.30 6.58
C GLU A 126 -10.34 -7.04 6.92
N ASP A 127 -9.53 -8.10 6.95
CA ASP A 127 -8.10 -7.99 7.24
C ASP A 127 -7.36 -7.20 6.14
N SER A 128 -7.74 -7.38 4.87
CA SER A 128 -7.17 -6.61 3.75
C SER A 128 -7.50 -5.12 3.83
N LEU A 129 -8.71 -4.76 4.27
CA LEU A 129 -9.09 -3.36 4.50
C LEU A 129 -8.33 -2.76 5.70
N LYS A 130 -8.12 -3.53 6.75
CA LYS A 130 -7.31 -3.12 7.91
C LYS A 130 -5.86 -2.87 7.51
N TRP A 131 -5.26 -3.82 6.79
CA TRP A 131 -3.89 -3.70 6.26
C TRP A 131 -3.76 -2.49 5.33
N LEU A 132 -4.73 -2.27 4.43
CA LEU A 132 -4.73 -1.07 3.59
C LEU A 132 -4.79 0.21 4.44
N GLY A 133 -5.60 0.23 5.50
CA GLY A 133 -5.67 1.37 6.43
C GLY A 133 -4.32 1.69 7.08
N GLU A 134 -3.57 0.66 7.47
CA GLU A 134 -2.22 0.78 8.03
C GLU A 134 -1.24 1.35 6.98
N VAL A 135 -1.23 0.78 5.77
CA VAL A 135 -0.37 1.24 4.66
C VAL A 135 -0.68 2.69 4.28
N MET A 136 -1.96 3.04 4.13
CA MET A 136 -2.38 4.40 3.76
C MET A 136 -2.08 5.44 4.85
N ALA A 137 -2.00 5.03 6.11
CA ALA A 137 -1.57 5.91 7.20
C ALA A 137 -0.06 6.21 7.15
N GLU A 138 0.74 5.28 6.62
CA GLU A 138 2.19 5.46 6.43
C GLU A 138 2.53 6.29 5.19
N ILE A 139 1.92 5.97 4.03
CA ILE A 139 2.27 6.60 2.75
C ILE A 139 1.46 7.88 2.45
N GLY A 140 0.35 8.06 3.16
CA GLY A 140 -0.52 9.22 3.03
C GLY A 140 -0.05 10.45 3.79
N PRO A 141 -0.81 11.56 3.76
CA PRO A 141 -0.46 12.79 4.46
C PRO A 141 -0.34 12.56 5.97
N SER A 142 0.84 12.79 6.54
CA SER A 142 1.07 12.64 7.98
C SER A 142 0.38 13.78 8.74
N ASN A 143 -0.54 13.44 9.66
CA ASN A 143 -1.24 14.41 10.52
C ASN A 143 -0.40 14.88 11.73
N LEU A 144 0.83 14.38 11.89
CA LEU A 144 1.69 14.62 13.05
C LEU A 144 3.04 15.15 12.59
N GLN A 145 3.41 16.34 13.10
CA GLN A 145 4.61 17.13 12.80
C GLN A 145 5.96 16.47 13.16
N LYS A 146 6.16 15.17 12.91
CA LYS A 146 7.47 14.54 13.07
C LYS A 146 7.84 13.84 11.77
N ASN A 147 8.74 14.50 11.04
CA ASN A 147 9.25 14.21 9.70
C ASN A 147 8.29 14.61 8.57
N GLU A 148 8.44 15.86 8.12
CA GLU A 148 8.08 16.33 6.77
C GLU A 148 8.88 15.59 5.66
N LYS A 149 9.24 14.33 5.87
CA LYS A 149 9.92 13.51 4.87
C LYS A 149 8.86 12.90 3.94
N TRP A 150 8.19 13.78 3.19
CA TRP A 150 7.46 13.52 1.96
C TRP A 150 6.41 12.40 2.03
N SER A 151 5.19 12.73 2.47
CA SER A 151 4.03 11.88 2.15
C SER A 151 4.00 11.61 0.65
N ILE A 152 4.06 10.35 0.25
CA ILE A 152 4.21 9.94 -1.16
C ILE A 152 2.98 10.37 -1.96
N PHE A 153 1.81 10.33 -1.33
CA PHE A 153 0.54 10.77 -1.90
C PHE A 153 -0.07 11.89 -1.07
N ASP A 154 -0.63 12.89 -1.75
CA ASP A 154 -1.46 13.89 -1.09
C ASP A 154 -2.84 13.30 -0.70
N THR A 155 -3.63 14.06 0.06
CA THR A 155 -4.95 13.60 0.55
C THR A 155 -5.90 13.24 -0.58
N LYS A 156 -5.87 13.96 -1.71
CA LYS A 156 -6.76 13.70 -2.85
C LYS A 156 -6.34 12.44 -3.58
N GLN A 157 -5.04 12.27 -3.81
CA GLN A 157 -4.46 11.09 -4.43
C GLN A 157 -4.71 9.84 -3.57
N ALA A 158 -4.51 9.93 -2.25
CA ALA A 158 -4.78 8.85 -1.33
C ALA A 158 -6.25 8.39 -1.36
N ASN A 159 -7.19 9.34 -1.35
CA ASN A 159 -8.62 9.02 -1.47
C ASN A 159 -8.94 8.40 -2.84
N ALA A 160 -8.36 8.91 -3.92
CA ALA A 160 -8.55 8.36 -5.27
C ALA A 160 -8.03 6.91 -5.37
N ILE A 161 -6.90 6.59 -4.74
CA ILE A 161 -6.36 5.22 -4.64
C ILE A 161 -7.35 4.33 -3.91
N ILE A 162 -7.82 4.76 -2.74
CA ILE A 162 -8.81 4.00 -1.96
C ILE A 162 -10.07 3.73 -2.78
N ASP A 163 -10.59 4.74 -3.48
CA ASP A 163 -11.80 4.60 -4.30
C ASP A 163 -11.56 3.69 -5.52
N TYR A 164 -10.39 3.76 -6.15
CA TYR A 164 -10.00 2.81 -7.19
C TYR A 164 -9.94 1.37 -6.66
N LEU A 165 -9.33 1.14 -5.50
CA LEU A 165 -9.23 -0.20 -4.90
C LEU A 165 -10.58 -0.78 -4.50
N LYS A 166 -11.50 0.07 -4.03
CA LYS A 166 -12.89 -0.33 -3.75
C LYS A 166 -13.56 -0.95 -4.97
N ILE A 167 -13.47 -0.29 -6.12
CA ILE A 167 -14.17 -0.75 -7.34
C ILE A 167 -13.40 -1.85 -8.10
N SER A 168 -12.07 -1.83 -8.07
CA SER A 168 -11.24 -2.75 -8.87
C SER A 168 -10.99 -4.10 -8.18
N LEU A 169 -10.75 -4.09 -6.87
CA LEU A 169 -10.41 -5.30 -6.11
C LEU A 169 -11.50 -5.68 -5.11
N PHE A 170 -11.86 -4.77 -4.20
CA PHE A 170 -12.69 -5.13 -3.04
C PHE A 170 -14.14 -5.45 -3.41
N GLN A 171 -14.73 -4.76 -4.38
CA GLN A 171 -16.05 -5.08 -4.90
C GLN A 171 -16.11 -6.50 -5.51
N HIS A 172 -14.98 -6.98 -6.03
CA HIS A 172 -14.86 -8.29 -6.67
C HIS A 172 -14.10 -9.31 -5.81
N TYR A 173 -13.92 -9.05 -4.51
CA TYR A 173 -13.03 -9.84 -3.65
C TYR A 173 -13.35 -11.33 -3.64
N LYS A 174 -14.65 -11.69 -3.57
CA LYS A 174 -15.10 -13.09 -3.62
C LYS A 174 -14.77 -13.79 -4.94
N LEU A 175 -14.76 -13.04 -6.06
CA LEU A 175 -14.35 -13.59 -7.35
C LEU A 175 -12.85 -13.89 -7.38
N TYR A 176 -12.02 -13.00 -6.82
CA TYR A 176 -10.59 -13.25 -6.70
C TYR A 176 -10.28 -14.39 -5.73
N GLU A 177 -10.98 -14.49 -4.58
CA GLU A 177 -10.87 -15.66 -3.69
C GLU A 177 -11.21 -16.96 -4.45
N PHE A 178 -12.31 -16.98 -5.19
CA PHE A 178 -12.69 -18.14 -6.02
C PHE A 178 -11.61 -18.45 -7.07
N LEU A 179 -11.07 -17.43 -7.76
CA LEU A 179 -10.03 -17.60 -8.76
C LEU A 179 -8.76 -18.27 -8.21
N PHE A 180 -8.39 -17.95 -6.97
CA PHE A 180 -7.18 -18.48 -6.34
C PHE A 180 -7.40 -19.83 -5.67
N TYR A 181 -8.59 -20.09 -5.13
CA TYR A 181 -8.81 -21.20 -4.20
C TYR A 181 -9.84 -22.22 -4.62
N SER A 182 -10.63 -21.95 -5.64
CA SER A 182 -11.56 -22.95 -6.14
C SER A 182 -10.84 -24.01 -6.94
N THR A 183 -10.96 -25.25 -6.47
CA THR A 183 -10.63 -26.43 -7.24
C THR A 183 -11.43 -26.37 -8.53
N ARG A 184 -10.76 -26.21 -9.67
CA ARG A 184 -11.43 -26.33 -10.97
C ARG A 184 -11.97 -27.75 -11.05
N GLU A 185 -13.28 -27.92 -10.90
CA GLU A 185 -13.95 -29.12 -11.38
C GLU A 185 -13.76 -29.11 -12.90
N GLU A 186 -12.74 -29.83 -13.37
CA GLU A 186 -12.57 -30.13 -14.77
C GLU A 186 -13.79 -30.96 -15.19
N ILE A 187 -14.74 -30.35 -15.88
CA ILE A 187 -15.83 -31.09 -16.52
C ILE A 187 -15.17 -31.89 -17.65
N VAL A 188 -14.75 -33.11 -17.34
CA VAL A 188 -14.31 -34.10 -18.32
C VAL A 188 -15.54 -34.50 -19.12
N ILE A 189 -15.79 -33.82 -20.25
CA ILE A 189 -16.80 -34.27 -21.21
C ILE A 189 -16.21 -35.48 -21.94
N GLY A 190 -16.44 -36.66 -21.37
CA GLY A 190 -16.17 -37.93 -22.03
C GLY A 190 -17.03 -38.04 -23.28
N THR A 191 -16.44 -37.94 -24.47
CA THR A 191 -17.11 -38.32 -25.71
C THR A 191 -17.12 -39.84 -25.79
N GLU A 192 -18.13 -40.48 -25.18
CA GLU A 192 -18.39 -41.88 -25.49
C GLU A 192 -18.75 -41.96 -26.98
N ARG A 193 -17.89 -42.60 -27.76
CA ARG A 193 -18.22 -42.95 -29.14
C ARG A 193 -19.09 -44.18 -29.06
N ASP A 194 -20.38 -43.95 -29.21
CA ASP A 194 -21.41 -44.97 -29.32
C ASP A 194 -21.12 -45.85 -30.55
N ARG A 195 -20.31 -46.90 -30.35
CA ARG A 195 -19.95 -47.88 -31.37
C ARG A 195 -21.13 -48.83 -31.54
N ARG A 196 -22.11 -48.43 -32.35
CA ARG A 196 -23.10 -49.36 -32.89
C ARG A 196 -22.42 -50.30 -33.88
N GLU A 197 -22.03 -51.46 -33.37
CA GLU A 197 -21.74 -52.63 -34.19
C GLU A 197 -23.05 -53.04 -34.88
N LYS A 198 -23.04 -52.98 -36.21
CA LYS A 198 -24.06 -53.62 -37.04
C LYS A 198 -23.59 -55.06 -37.24
N GLU A 199 -24.26 -56.00 -36.60
CA GLU A 199 -24.36 -57.39 -37.06
C GLU A 199 -25.56 -57.54 -38.01
#